data_AF-A0A970ZP01-F1
#
_entry.id   AF-A0A970ZP01-F1
#
_cell.length_a   1.000
_cell.length_b   1.000
_cell.length_c   1.000
_cell.angle_alpha   90.00
_cell.angle_beta   90.00
_cell.angle_gamma   90.00
#
_symmetry.space_group_name_H-M   'P 1'
#
loop_
_entity.id
_entity.type
_entity.pdbx_description
1 polymer ?
#
loop_
_entity_poly.entity_id
_entity_poly.type
_entity_poly.pdbx_seq_one_letter_code
_entity_poly.pdbx_strand_id
1 'polypeptide(L)'
;MTRKTAQKKAPTRKKTATPKQAAPRKKATGNRAPKARIGFVGVGRMGANMARHLHDLKYKVTALYDAHEATAESLAEELGATACTTLAEVTANADVIFTVVTDDAAMKNIFLRKKDGLLEGAEGRTFINCATLSPGIQQKVAKAAAAKGASSIEACMASSISHARTGKLYLMVGADADVFQKHKKLLDDLSVNLRHIGAIGKAAEVKALVNMVMNINTAGLAEGLGLARSLGHDLEMICEVFSQTGANSRVLETDAEDMIAREHDCWFSAAHAAKDSGIAAGLAKAKKLQLPLNDAAQAQYDRMVALGIGELDKSGIAELTFPGRAGSEKKKKKSAKKKSGKKK
;
A
#
# COMPACT_ATOMS: atom_id res chain seq x y z
N MET A 1 26.14 -36.02 -54.88
CA MET A 1 26.88 -36.43 -53.67
C MET A 1 25.88 -36.86 -52.60
N THR A 2 25.70 -38.16 -52.45
CA THR A 2 24.82 -38.83 -51.49
C THR A 2 25.52 -38.92 -50.13
N ARG A 3 24.83 -38.55 -49.03
CA ARG A 3 25.28 -38.87 -47.66
C ARG A 3 24.20 -39.69 -46.95
N LYS A 4 24.58 -40.93 -46.62
CA LYS A 4 23.84 -41.90 -45.80
C LYS A 4 23.74 -41.40 -44.35
N THR A 5 22.55 -41.43 -43.77
CA THR A 5 22.32 -41.30 -42.33
C THR A 5 22.17 -42.69 -41.71
N ALA A 6 22.99 -42.97 -40.69
CA ALA A 6 22.97 -44.21 -39.93
C ALA A 6 21.99 -44.13 -38.75
N GLN A 7 21.11 -45.12 -38.63
CA GLN A 7 20.23 -45.36 -37.49
C GLN A 7 21.04 -45.80 -36.25
N LYS A 8 20.85 -45.12 -35.11
CA LYS A 8 21.29 -45.60 -33.79
C LYS A 8 20.09 -46.18 -33.02
N LYS A 9 20.25 -47.43 -32.55
CA LYS A 9 19.33 -48.18 -31.69
C LYS A 9 19.17 -47.51 -30.31
N ALA A 10 17.94 -47.53 -29.79
CA ALA A 10 17.58 -47.07 -28.45
C ALA A 10 18.05 -48.05 -27.33
N PRO A 11 18.40 -47.57 -26.12
CA PRO A 11 18.74 -48.45 -25.01
C PRO A 11 17.50 -48.86 -24.19
N THR A 12 17.56 -50.10 -23.72
CA THR A 12 16.56 -50.82 -22.91
C THR A 12 16.38 -50.24 -21.49
N ARG A 13 15.11 -50.20 -21.07
CA ARG A 13 14.57 -49.69 -19.80
C ARG A 13 14.99 -50.60 -18.62
N LYS A 14 15.79 -50.10 -17.65
CA LYS A 14 16.00 -50.76 -16.35
C LYS A 14 14.81 -50.47 -15.41
N LYS A 15 14.24 -51.54 -14.83
CA LYS A 15 13.19 -51.47 -13.80
C LYS A 15 13.76 -50.88 -12.51
N THR A 16 13.21 -49.76 -12.04
CA THR A 16 13.50 -49.18 -10.72
C THR A 16 12.57 -49.75 -9.66
N ALA A 17 13.15 -50.15 -8.53
CA ALA A 17 12.49 -50.73 -7.36
C ALA A 17 11.61 -49.71 -6.61
N THR A 18 10.54 -50.20 -6.01
CA THR A 18 9.57 -49.46 -5.19
C THR A 18 10.19 -48.96 -3.87
N PRO A 19 9.87 -47.74 -3.37
CA PRO A 19 10.41 -47.26 -2.11
C PRO A 19 9.66 -47.87 -0.91
N LYS A 20 10.41 -48.33 0.11
CA LYS A 20 9.89 -48.73 1.42
C LYS A 20 9.28 -47.52 2.16
N GLN A 21 8.06 -47.69 2.70
CA GLN A 21 7.40 -46.73 3.57
C GLN A 21 8.22 -46.50 4.85
N ALA A 22 8.47 -45.24 5.19
CA ALA A 22 9.09 -44.84 6.45
C ALA A 22 8.05 -44.72 7.57
N ALA A 23 8.37 -45.25 8.75
CA ALA A 23 7.54 -45.22 9.94
C ALA A 23 7.30 -43.79 10.49
N PRO A 24 6.18 -43.53 11.20
CA PRO A 24 5.82 -42.18 11.63
C PRO A 24 6.69 -41.72 12.79
N ARG A 25 7.32 -40.54 12.64
CA ARG A 25 8.05 -39.86 13.72
C ARG A 25 7.07 -39.33 14.77
N LYS A 26 7.29 -39.71 16.03
CA LYS A 26 6.60 -39.15 17.22
C LYS A 26 6.77 -37.63 17.25
N LYS A 27 5.65 -36.88 17.31
CA LYS A 27 5.66 -35.43 17.52
C LYS A 27 6.13 -35.13 18.95
N ALA A 28 7.28 -34.49 19.07
CA ALA A 28 7.72 -33.88 20.32
C ALA A 28 6.80 -32.69 20.62
N THR A 29 6.09 -32.72 21.75
CA THR A 29 5.34 -31.59 22.30
C THR A 29 6.33 -30.59 22.89
N GLY A 30 6.97 -29.81 22.00
CA GLY A 30 7.82 -28.71 22.38
C GLY A 30 6.97 -27.56 22.94
N ASN A 31 7.32 -27.10 24.14
CA ASN A 31 6.82 -25.89 24.76
C ASN A 31 6.93 -24.72 23.75
N ARG A 32 5.80 -24.29 23.16
CA ARG A 32 5.80 -23.20 22.18
C ARG A 32 6.14 -21.91 22.91
N ALA A 33 7.22 -21.24 22.49
CA ALA A 33 7.47 -19.86 22.89
C ALA A 33 6.18 -19.03 22.74
N PRO A 34 5.84 -18.16 23.71
CA PRO A 34 4.61 -17.39 23.66
C PRO A 34 4.55 -16.59 22.35
N LYS A 35 3.40 -16.64 21.67
CA LYS A 35 3.17 -15.85 20.44
C LYS A 35 3.35 -14.37 20.77
N ALA A 36 4.17 -13.66 19.99
CA ALA A 36 4.38 -12.23 20.12
C ALA A 36 3.05 -11.47 20.09
N ARG A 37 2.91 -10.48 20.97
CA ARG A 37 1.76 -9.57 21.02
C ARG A 37 1.90 -8.53 19.91
N ILE A 38 0.81 -8.26 19.21
CA ILE A 38 0.77 -7.36 18.06
C ILE A 38 -0.10 -6.16 18.38
N GLY A 39 0.45 -4.97 18.13
CA GLY A 39 -0.24 -3.71 18.23
C GLY A 39 -0.45 -3.06 16.86
N PHE A 40 -1.50 -2.26 16.72
CA PHE A 40 -1.75 -1.43 15.54
C PHE A 40 -1.98 0.02 15.95
N VAL A 41 -1.32 0.93 15.23
CA VAL A 41 -1.51 2.38 15.31
C VAL A 41 -1.95 2.87 13.94
N GLY A 42 -3.16 3.39 13.86
CA GLY A 42 -3.86 3.60 12.61
C GLY A 42 -4.63 2.34 12.22
N VAL A 43 -5.91 2.30 12.57
CA VAL A 43 -6.84 1.21 12.27
C VAL A 43 -8.01 1.69 11.41
N GLY A 44 -7.74 2.64 10.53
CA GLY A 44 -8.61 2.92 9.38
C GLY A 44 -8.73 1.73 8.42
N ARG A 45 -9.23 1.99 7.20
CA ARG A 45 -9.58 0.93 6.22
C ARG A 45 -8.50 -0.13 6.01
N MET A 46 -7.23 0.26 5.85
CA MET A 46 -6.13 -0.69 5.67
C MET A 46 -5.73 -1.39 6.98
N GLY A 47 -5.43 -0.63 8.03
CA GLY A 47 -4.93 -1.16 9.30
C GLY A 47 -5.91 -2.13 9.97
N ALA A 48 -7.22 -1.82 9.96
CA ALA A 48 -8.23 -2.72 10.52
C ALA A 48 -8.27 -4.07 9.79
N ASN A 49 -8.21 -4.07 8.46
CA ASN A 49 -8.25 -5.31 7.68
C ASN A 49 -6.98 -6.14 7.85
N MET A 50 -5.82 -5.51 8.02
CA MET A 50 -4.57 -6.20 8.39
C MET A 50 -4.69 -6.84 9.79
N ALA A 51 -5.21 -6.11 10.78
CA ALA A 51 -5.40 -6.61 12.14
C ALA A 51 -6.36 -7.80 12.17
N ARG A 52 -7.50 -7.71 11.47
CA ARG A 52 -8.46 -8.83 11.34
C ARG A 52 -7.81 -10.06 10.70
N HIS A 53 -7.02 -9.88 9.64
CA HIS A 53 -6.35 -10.99 8.97
C HIS A 53 -5.38 -11.72 9.91
N LEU A 54 -4.55 -10.97 10.64
CA LEU A 54 -3.66 -11.55 11.64
C LEU A 54 -4.42 -12.25 12.78
N HIS A 55 -5.54 -11.66 13.23
CA HIS A 55 -6.40 -12.28 14.23
C HIS A 55 -6.98 -13.63 13.74
N ASP A 56 -7.43 -13.72 12.50
CA ASP A 56 -7.95 -14.96 11.91
C ASP A 56 -6.88 -16.06 11.85
N LEU A 57 -5.64 -15.68 11.55
CA LEU A 57 -4.45 -16.54 11.63
C LEU A 57 -4.00 -16.87 13.07
N LYS A 58 -4.78 -16.43 14.07
CA LYS A 58 -4.57 -16.68 15.50
C LYS A 58 -3.31 -16.02 16.06
N TYR A 59 -2.86 -14.92 15.47
CA TYR A 59 -1.92 -14.01 16.12
C TYR A 59 -2.60 -13.28 17.28
N LYS A 60 -1.82 -12.88 18.29
CA LYS A 60 -2.33 -12.14 19.45
C LYS A 60 -2.34 -10.65 19.15
N VAL A 61 -3.42 -10.15 18.55
CA VAL A 61 -3.65 -8.70 18.42
C VAL A 61 -4.15 -8.19 19.78
N THR A 62 -3.36 -7.35 20.45
CA THR A 62 -3.62 -6.96 21.86
C THR A 62 -3.86 -5.48 22.07
N ALA A 63 -3.35 -4.62 21.20
CA ALA A 63 -3.43 -3.17 21.37
C ALA A 63 -3.79 -2.49 20.05
N LEU A 64 -4.82 -1.66 20.07
CA LEU A 64 -5.29 -0.90 18.92
C LEU A 64 -5.38 0.56 19.29
N TYR A 65 -4.94 1.43 18.39
CA TYR A 65 -5.04 2.88 18.54
C TYR A 65 -5.38 3.52 17.20
N ASP A 66 -6.26 4.51 17.23
CA ASP A 66 -6.50 5.42 16.12
C ASP A 66 -6.72 6.84 16.68
N ALA A 67 -6.45 7.87 15.86
CA ALA A 67 -6.79 9.24 16.22
C ALA A 67 -8.32 9.44 16.31
N HIS A 68 -9.10 8.60 15.61
CA HIS A 68 -10.55 8.49 15.79
C HIS A 68 -10.86 7.31 16.73
N GLU A 69 -10.93 7.59 18.03
CA GLU A 69 -11.09 6.59 19.12
C GLU A 69 -12.17 5.53 18.83
N ALA A 70 -13.35 5.95 18.37
CA ALA A 70 -14.45 5.05 18.03
C ALA A 70 -14.08 3.94 17.01
N THR A 71 -13.11 4.21 16.13
CA THR A 71 -12.60 3.22 15.15
C THR A 71 -11.79 2.13 15.86
N ALA A 72 -10.96 2.52 16.83
CA ALA A 72 -10.16 1.58 17.62
C ALA A 72 -11.03 0.78 18.59
N GLU A 73 -12.01 1.43 19.24
CA GLU A 73 -12.97 0.80 20.15
C GLU A 73 -13.77 -0.30 19.44
N SER A 74 -14.38 0.03 18.30
CA SER A 74 -15.18 -0.93 17.54
C SER A 74 -14.36 -2.15 17.08
N LEU A 75 -13.12 -1.93 16.63
CA LEU A 75 -12.26 -3.03 16.23
C LEU A 75 -11.73 -3.83 17.44
N ALA A 76 -11.50 -3.18 18.57
CA ALA A 76 -11.07 -3.84 19.80
C ALA A 76 -12.14 -4.80 20.33
N GLU A 77 -13.40 -4.36 20.33
CA GLU A 77 -14.56 -5.20 20.66
C GLU A 77 -14.65 -6.41 19.72
N GLU A 78 -14.51 -6.19 18.40
CA GLU A 78 -14.52 -7.26 17.40
C GLU A 78 -13.41 -8.31 17.63
N LEU A 79 -12.19 -7.85 17.92
CA LEU A 79 -11.01 -8.73 17.99
C LEU A 79 -10.71 -9.26 19.40
N GLY A 80 -11.44 -8.80 20.42
CA GLY A 80 -11.10 -9.06 21.83
C GLY A 80 -9.74 -8.46 22.22
N ALA A 81 -9.40 -7.30 21.67
CA ALA A 81 -8.17 -6.55 21.94
C ALA A 81 -8.45 -5.35 22.86
N THR A 82 -7.40 -4.63 23.25
CA THR A 82 -7.53 -3.37 24.00
C THR A 82 -7.52 -2.18 23.05
N ALA A 83 -8.53 -1.31 23.12
CA ALA A 83 -8.46 0.02 22.54
C ALA A 83 -7.64 0.92 23.48
N CYS A 84 -6.41 1.23 23.09
CA CYS A 84 -5.51 2.10 23.85
C CYS A 84 -5.89 3.56 23.64
N THR A 85 -5.79 4.36 24.70
CA THR A 85 -6.04 5.82 24.64
C THR A 85 -4.77 6.63 24.44
N THR A 86 -3.61 6.00 24.64
CA THR A 86 -2.28 6.59 24.49
C THR A 86 -1.39 5.69 23.60
N LEU A 87 -0.42 6.29 22.91
CA LEU A 87 0.57 5.54 22.13
C LEU A 87 1.53 4.76 23.04
N ALA A 88 1.87 5.30 24.21
CA ALA A 88 2.67 4.60 25.21
C ALA A 88 2.01 3.29 25.69
N GLU A 89 0.68 3.29 25.85
CA GLU A 89 -0.09 2.07 26.15
C GLU A 89 0.03 1.02 25.04
N VAL A 90 0.05 1.42 23.77
CA VAL A 90 0.26 0.47 22.66
C VAL A 90 1.61 -0.21 22.80
N THR A 91 2.68 0.56 23.01
CA THR A 91 4.04 0.02 23.16
C THR A 91 4.17 -0.89 24.39
N ALA A 92 3.51 -0.56 25.51
CA ALA A 92 3.49 -1.41 26.70
C ALA A 92 2.82 -2.78 26.44
N ASN A 93 1.76 -2.80 25.62
CA ASN A 93 0.90 -3.96 25.41
C ASN A 93 1.25 -4.81 24.17
N ALA A 94 2.23 -4.40 23.36
CA ALA A 94 2.59 -5.10 22.11
C ALA A 94 4.10 -5.22 21.88
N ASP A 95 4.55 -6.36 21.37
CA ASP A 95 5.97 -6.67 21.08
C ASP A 95 6.35 -6.23 19.65
N VAL A 96 5.39 -6.35 18.73
CA VAL A 96 5.48 -5.87 17.34
C VAL A 96 4.34 -4.89 17.10
N ILE A 97 4.66 -3.69 16.65
CA ILE A 97 3.67 -2.62 16.45
C ILE A 97 3.65 -2.23 14.98
N PHE A 98 2.52 -2.44 14.32
CA PHE A 98 2.28 -1.95 12.98
C PHE A 98 1.81 -0.49 13.03
N THR A 99 2.35 0.34 12.15
CA THR A 99 1.87 1.71 11.95
C THR A 99 1.33 1.90 10.54
N VAL A 100 0.10 2.41 10.43
CA VAL A 100 -0.62 2.63 9.17
C VAL A 100 -1.17 4.06 9.18
N VAL A 101 -0.32 5.02 8.82
CA VAL A 101 -0.61 6.46 8.89
C VAL A 101 -0.63 7.12 7.52
N THR A 102 -1.07 8.38 7.45
CA THR A 102 -1.32 9.11 6.20
C THR A 102 -0.07 9.67 5.55
N ASP A 103 0.84 10.23 6.34
CA ASP A 103 1.96 11.05 5.86
C ASP A 103 3.10 11.17 6.88
N ASP A 104 4.17 11.86 6.45
CA ASP A 104 5.37 12.10 7.24
C ASP A 104 5.10 12.87 8.55
N ALA A 105 4.11 13.77 8.56
CA ALA A 105 3.77 14.56 9.74
C ALA A 105 3.06 13.69 10.78
N ALA A 106 2.11 12.84 10.34
CA ALA A 106 1.47 11.85 11.19
C ALA A 106 2.51 10.86 11.76
N MET A 107 3.43 10.39 10.92
CA MET A 107 4.52 9.50 11.35
C MET A 107 5.43 10.16 12.39
N LYS A 108 5.87 11.39 12.12
CA LYS A 108 6.64 12.19 13.07
C LYS A 108 5.88 12.39 14.37
N ASN A 109 4.58 12.64 14.30
CA ASN A 109 3.76 12.89 15.47
C ASN A 109 3.69 11.64 16.37
N ILE A 110 3.46 10.44 15.84
CA ILE A 110 3.33 9.24 16.67
C ILE A 110 4.67 8.76 17.28
N PHE A 111 5.81 9.05 16.65
CA PHE A 111 7.12 8.61 17.14
C PHE A 111 7.91 9.67 17.90
N LEU A 112 7.90 10.92 17.42
CA LEU A 112 8.86 11.96 17.81
C LEU A 112 8.24 13.12 18.59
N ARG A 113 7.01 12.94 19.10
CA ARG A 113 6.41 13.89 20.03
C ARG A 113 7.08 13.81 21.41
N LYS A 114 6.96 14.89 22.20
CA LYS A 114 7.66 15.02 23.50
C LYS A 114 7.15 14.07 24.58
N LYS A 115 5.86 13.75 24.58
CA LYS A 115 5.18 12.88 25.55
C LYS A 115 4.19 12.01 24.80
N ASP A 116 3.90 10.82 25.32
CA ASP A 116 2.96 9.88 24.70
C ASP A 116 3.34 9.52 23.26
N GLY A 117 4.61 9.20 23.04
CA GLY A 117 5.10 8.70 21.75
C GLY A 117 5.31 7.20 21.80
N LEU A 118 5.26 6.53 20.64
CA LEU A 118 5.52 5.09 20.55
C LEU A 118 6.91 4.68 21.04
N LEU A 119 7.85 5.61 21.11
CA LEU A 119 9.20 5.37 21.61
C LEU A 119 9.30 5.29 23.14
N GLU A 120 8.23 5.62 23.86
CA GLU A 120 8.15 5.45 25.32
C GLU A 120 8.02 3.96 25.66
N GLY A 121 8.97 3.41 26.43
CA GLY A 121 9.00 1.98 26.76
C GLY A 121 9.30 1.04 25.58
N ALA A 122 9.93 1.55 24.51
CA ALA A 122 10.12 0.82 23.25
C ALA A 122 11.25 -0.22 23.25
N GLU A 123 12.00 -0.36 24.32
CA GLU A 123 13.12 -1.31 24.37
C GLU A 123 12.66 -2.74 24.03
N GLY A 124 13.39 -3.39 23.12
CA GLY A 124 13.10 -4.73 22.62
C GLY A 124 11.91 -4.83 21.66
N ARG A 125 11.19 -3.74 21.38
CA ARG A 125 10.03 -3.72 20.47
C ARG A 125 10.46 -3.58 19.02
N THR A 126 9.57 -3.97 18.10
CA THR A 126 9.77 -3.78 16.67
C THR A 126 8.61 -3.01 16.05
N PHE A 127 8.92 -1.90 15.39
CA PHE A 127 7.93 -1.11 14.66
C PHE A 127 7.93 -1.50 13.17
N ILE A 128 6.76 -1.84 12.62
CA ILE A 128 6.57 -2.17 11.20
C ILE A 128 5.72 -1.08 10.54
N ASN A 129 6.39 -0.22 9.78
CA ASN A 129 5.85 1.02 9.23
C ASN A 129 5.32 0.78 7.81
N CYS A 130 3.99 0.76 7.65
CA CYS A 130 3.36 0.27 6.42
C CYS A 130 2.88 1.37 5.45
N ALA A 131 3.07 2.64 5.80
CA ALA A 131 2.63 3.78 5.01
C ALA A 131 3.60 4.13 3.86
N THR A 132 3.09 4.81 2.83
CA THR A 132 3.93 5.49 1.84
C THR A 132 4.41 6.82 2.40
N LEU A 133 5.69 6.90 2.72
CA LEU A 133 6.33 8.03 3.40
C LEU A 133 7.64 8.38 2.71
N SER A 134 8.21 9.55 3.01
CA SER A 134 9.55 9.87 2.50
C SER A 134 10.63 8.95 3.11
N PRO A 135 11.72 8.65 2.37
CA PRO A 135 12.85 7.92 2.95
C PRO A 135 13.44 8.60 4.19
N GLY A 136 13.42 9.94 4.22
CA GLY A 136 13.98 10.73 5.31
C GLY A 136 13.23 10.53 6.64
N ILE A 137 11.89 10.46 6.63
CA ILE A 137 11.15 10.22 7.88
C ILE A 137 11.34 8.80 8.38
N GLN A 138 11.41 7.81 7.48
CA GLN A 138 11.66 6.40 7.84
C GLN A 138 13.01 6.24 8.52
N GLN A 139 14.07 6.81 7.94
CA GLN A 139 15.42 6.82 8.53
C GLN A 139 15.46 7.54 9.88
N LYS A 140 14.75 8.67 10.00
CA LYS A 140 14.70 9.44 11.24
C LYS A 140 14.02 8.67 12.37
N VAL A 141 12.88 8.02 12.08
CA VAL A 141 12.16 7.18 13.05
C VAL A 141 13.00 5.97 13.44
N ALA A 142 13.61 5.30 12.47
CA ALA A 142 14.48 4.15 12.74
C ALA A 142 15.66 4.49 13.64
N LYS A 143 16.33 5.63 13.40
CA LYS A 143 17.41 6.12 14.26
C LYS A 143 16.92 6.40 15.68
N ALA A 144 15.74 7.00 15.83
CA ALA A 144 15.16 7.30 17.13
C ALA A 144 14.72 6.02 17.87
N ALA A 145 14.18 5.03 17.16
CA ALA A 145 13.84 3.71 17.68
C ALA A 145 15.09 2.95 18.17
N ALA A 146 16.15 2.91 17.35
CA ALA A 146 17.41 2.27 17.71
C ALA A 146 18.04 2.90 18.97
N ALA A 147 17.97 4.22 19.12
CA ALA A 147 18.43 4.92 20.33
C ALA A 147 17.65 4.56 21.62
N LYS A 148 16.50 3.89 21.48
CA LYS A 148 15.68 3.35 22.57
C LYS A 148 15.74 1.83 22.69
N GLY A 149 16.67 1.17 21.98
CA GLY A 149 16.79 -0.29 21.97
C GLY A 149 15.67 -1.00 21.21
N ALA A 150 14.96 -0.29 20.33
CA ALA A 150 13.90 -0.83 19.48
C ALA A 150 14.39 -1.04 18.04
N SER A 151 13.74 -1.96 17.32
CA SER A 151 13.96 -2.20 15.89
C SER A 151 12.89 -1.53 15.03
N SER A 152 13.20 -1.28 13.77
CA SER A 152 12.25 -0.74 12.79
C SER A 152 12.32 -1.53 11.48
N ILE A 153 11.16 -1.67 10.84
CA ILE A 153 10.97 -2.22 9.51
C ILE A 153 10.10 -1.23 8.76
N GLU A 154 10.56 -0.77 7.60
CA GLU A 154 9.73 -0.12 6.61
C GLU A 154 9.08 -1.20 5.74
N ALA A 155 7.76 -1.26 5.66
CA ALA A 155 7.01 -2.27 4.90
C ALA A 155 6.01 -1.59 3.96
N CYS A 156 6.51 -0.85 2.97
CA CYS A 156 5.68 -0.10 2.02
C CYS A 156 4.75 -1.03 1.24
N MET A 157 3.45 -0.71 1.25
CA MET A 157 2.41 -1.50 0.57
C MET A 157 2.16 -1.02 -0.87
N ALA A 158 1.87 -1.96 -1.77
CA ALA A 158 1.37 -1.68 -3.11
C ALA A 158 0.17 -2.59 -3.43
N SER A 159 -0.96 -2.39 -2.74
CA SER A 159 -2.15 -3.25 -2.84
C SER A 159 -3.41 -2.54 -2.36
N SER A 160 -4.57 -3.17 -2.55
CA SER A 160 -5.88 -2.67 -2.09
C SER A 160 -6.31 -3.23 -0.72
N ILE A 161 -7.42 -2.71 -0.19
CA ILE A 161 -8.02 -3.13 1.07
C ILE A 161 -8.39 -4.62 1.08
N SER A 162 -8.88 -5.16 -0.05
CA SER A 162 -9.22 -6.58 -0.16
C SER A 162 -7.99 -7.49 -0.03
N HIS A 163 -6.84 -7.05 -0.54
CA HIS A 163 -5.57 -7.75 -0.35
C HIS A 163 -5.12 -7.72 1.12
N ALA A 164 -5.33 -6.60 1.83
CA ALA A 164 -5.03 -6.51 3.26
C ALA A 164 -5.84 -7.53 4.09
N ARG A 165 -7.16 -7.64 3.80
CA ARG A 165 -8.05 -8.56 4.52
C ARG A 165 -7.73 -10.02 4.30
N THR A 166 -7.15 -10.35 3.14
CA THR A 166 -6.87 -11.73 2.70
C THR A 166 -5.41 -12.14 2.81
N GLY A 167 -4.53 -11.27 3.34
CA GLY A 167 -3.11 -11.55 3.47
C GLY A 167 -2.35 -11.62 2.14
N LYS A 168 -2.83 -10.87 1.14
CA LYS A 168 -2.28 -10.87 -0.22
C LYS A 168 -1.60 -9.55 -0.58
N LEU A 169 -1.07 -8.85 0.40
CA LEU A 169 -0.36 -7.60 0.14
C LEU A 169 0.88 -7.86 -0.73
N TYR A 170 1.27 -6.83 -1.47
CA TYR A 170 2.61 -6.67 -2.01
C TYR A 170 3.36 -5.77 -1.03
N LEU A 171 4.42 -6.32 -0.42
CA LEU A 171 5.22 -5.62 0.58
C LEU A 171 6.65 -5.41 0.06
N MET A 172 7.04 -4.15 -0.05
CA MET A 172 8.42 -3.71 -0.25
C MET A 172 9.02 -3.38 1.09
N VAL A 173 10.10 -4.06 1.46
CA VAL A 173 10.63 -4.00 2.82
C VAL A 173 12.02 -3.36 2.86
N GLY A 174 12.17 -2.32 3.68
CA GLY A 174 13.44 -1.72 4.07
C GLY A 174 13.74 -2.04 5.53
N ALA A 175 14.82 -2.77 5.81
CA ALA A 175 15.23 -3.16 7.17
C ALA A 175 16.65 -3.73 7.16
N ASP A 176 17.27 -3.80 8.34
CA ASP A 176 18.47 -4.63 8.52
C ASP A 176 18.11 -6.10 8.27
N ALA A 177 19.03 -6.86 7.68
CA ALA A 177 18.76 -8.23 7.24
C ALA A 177 18.30 -9.13 8.41
N ASP A 178 18.95 -9.03 9.57
CA ASP A 178 18.61 -9.85 10.74
C ASP A 178 17.24 -9.52 11.31
N VAL A 179 16.89 -8.21 11.36
CA VAL A 179 15.56 -7.74 11.77
C VAL A 179 14.51 -8.24 10.78
N PHE A 180 14.76 -8.14 9.47
CA PHE A 180 13.87 -8.67 8.46
C PHE A 180 13.66 -10.18 8.62
N GLN A 181 14.73 -10.97 8.76
CA GLN A 181 14.63 -12.43 8.91
C GLN A 181 13.85 -12.83 10.15
N LYS A 182 14.06 -12.14 11.28
CA LYS A 182 13.32 -12.36 12.54
C LYS A 182 11.80 -12.20 12.36
N HIS A 183 11.38 -11.25 11.53
CA HIS A 183 9.96 -10.93 11.31
C HIS A 183 9.40 -11.48 9.98
N LYS A 184 10.22 -12.18 9.19
CA LYS A 184 9.87 -12.62 7.84
C LYS A 184 8.58 -13.43 7.80
N LYS A 185 8.41 -14.40 8.72
CA LYS A 185 7.19 -15.22 8.77
C LYS A 185 5.93 -14.37 8.96
N LEU A 186 5.96 -13.38 9.85
CA LEU A 186 4.82 -12.50 10.09
C LEU A 186 4.50 -11.66 8.84
N LEU A 187 5.53 -11.20 8.14
CA LEU A 187 5.38 -10.44 6.90
C LEU A 187 4.89 -11.32 5.74
N ASP A 188 5.35 -12.58 5.64
CA ASP A 188 4.86 -13.57 4.66
C ASP A 188 3.37 -13.87 4.89
N ASP A 189 2.93 -13.98 6.14
CA ASP A 189 1.51 -14.24 6.45
C ASP A 189 0.58 -13.07 6.04
N LEU A 190 1.14 -11.87 5.81
CA LEU A 190 0.43 -10.69 5.30
C LEU A 190 0.55 -10.50 3.79
N SER A 191 1.44 -11.24 3.13
CA SER A 191 1.93 -10.92 1.79
C SER A 191 2.07 -12.14 0.91
N VAL A 192 1.60 -12.04 -0.34
CA VAL A 192 1.92 -13.03 -1.38
C VAL A 192 3.13 -12.62 -2.21
N ASN A 193 3.57 -11.37 -2.09
CA ASN A 193 4.74 -10.82 -2.77
C ASN A 193 5.57 -9.99 -1.78
N LEU A 194 6.44 -10.66 -1.01
CA LEU A 194 7.33 -10.03 -0.05
C LEU A 194 8.72 -9.84 -0.64
N ARG A 195 9.19 -8.58 -0.72
CA ARG A 195 10.53 -8.27 -1.24
C ARG A 195 11.30 -7.40 -0.26
N HIS A 196 12.41 -7.92 0.27
CA HIS A 196 13.40 -7.12 0.98
C HIS A 196 14.23 -6.34 -0.04
N ILE A 197 14.06 -5.02 -0.05
CA ILE A 197 14.68 -4.09 -0.99
C ILE A 197 16.08 -3.70 -0.53
N GLY A 198 16.29 -3.56 0.78
CA GLY A 198 17.56 -3.18 1.37
C GLY A 198 17.39 -2.54 2.74
N ALA A 199 18.29 -1.62 3.08
CA ALA A 199 18.22 -0.86 4.32
C ALA A 199 17.00 0.09 4.36
N ILE A 200 16.69 0.62 5.54
CA ILE A 200 15.58 1.57 5.74
C ILE A 200 15.72 2.79 4.82
N GLY A 201 14.59 3.16 4.21
CA GLY A 201 14.45 4.22 3.22
C GLY A 201 14.52 3.71 1.78
N LYS A 202 15.10 2.52 1.53
CA LYS A 202 15.17 1.95 0.18
C LYS A 202 13.83 1.47 -0.33
N ALA A 203 12.95 0.99 0.53
CA ALA A 203 11.61 0.61 0.10
C ALA A 203 10.76 1.86 -0.23
N ALA A 204 10.87 2.97 0.52
CA ALA A 204 10.24 4.24 0.16
C ALA A 204 10.75 4.80 -1.15
N GLU A 205 12.06 4.72 -1.43
CA GLU A 205 12.61 5.13 -2.74
C GLU A 205 11.94 4.35 -3.88
N VAL A 206 11.89 3.02 -3.79
CA VAL A 206 11.23 2.18 -4.81
C VAL A 206 9.73 2.47 -4.89
N LYS A 207 9.05 2.62 -3.75
CA LYS A 207 7.61 2.95 -3.71
C LYS A 207 7.31 4.30 -4.35
N ALA A 208 8.15 5.31 -4.14
CA ALA A 208 8.03 6.61 -4.78
C ALA A 208 8.17 6.51 -6.31
N LEU A 209 9.11 5.68 -6.80
CA LEU A 209 9.26 5.42 -8.24
C LEU A 209 8.02 4.73 -8.83
N VAL A 210 7.50 3.70 -8.15
CA VAL A 210 6.27 3.00 -8.56
C VAL A 210 5.11 3.99 -8.69
N ASN A 211 4.88 4.81 -7.66
CA ASN A 211 3.75 5.73 -7.67
C ASN A 211 3.95 6.89 -8.65
N MET A 212 5.19 7.37 -8.85
CA MET A 212 5.50 8.38 -9.88
C MET A 212 5.13 7.89 -11.28
N VAL A 213 5.59 6.69 -11.69
CA VAL A 213 5.28 6.14 -13.02
C VAL A 213 3.79 5.85 -13.16
N MET A 214 3.17 5.29 -12.13
CA MET A 214 1.71 5.04 -12.11
C MET A 214 0.90 6.33 -12.30
N ASN A 215 1.26 7.39 -11.58
CA ASN A 215 0.58 8.68 -11.66
C ASN A 215 0.75 9.35 -13.04
N ILE A 216 1.95 9.25 -13.63
CA ILE A 216 2.20 9.71 -15.00
C ILE A 216 1.34 8.94 -16.00
N ASN A 217 1.27 7.60 -15.88
CA ASN A 217 0.43 6.78 -16.74
C ASN A 217 -1.06 7.13 -16.60
N THR A 218 -1.51 7.45 -15.38
CA THR A 218 -2.90 7.84 -15.11
C THR A 218 -3.24 9.17 -15.77
N ALA A 219 -2.39 10.18 -15.60
CA ALA A 219 -2.57 11.47 -16.27
C ALA A 219 -2.53 11.33 -17.80
N GLY A 220 -1.55 10.60 -18.34
CA GLY A 220 -1.41 10.36 -19.77
C GLY A 220 -2.59 9.58 -20.37
N LEU A 221 -3.12 8.59 -19.64
CA LEU A 221 -4.33 7.85 -20.06
C LEU A 221 -5.56 8.77 -20.11
N ALA A 222 -5.75 9.60 -19.10
CA ALA A 222 -6.85 10.57 -19.07
C ALA A 222 -6.79 11.57 -20.23
N GLU A 223 -5.59 12.04 -20.59
CA GLU A 223 -5.36 12.89 -21.77
C GLU A 223 -5.64 12.16 -23.08
N GLY A 224 -5.13 10.93 -23.24
CA GLY A 224 -5.38 10.10 -24.42
C GLY A 224 -6.87 9.83 -24.64
N LEU A 225 -7.58 9.38 -23.60
CA LEU A 225 -9.02 9.09 -23.70
C LEU A 225 -9.86 10.36 -23.85
N GLY A 226 -9.50 11.45 -23.18
CA GLY A 226 -10.18 12.75 -23.32
C GLY A 226 -10.06 13.32 -24.73
N LEU A 227 -8.89 13.18 -25.36
CA LEU A 227 -8.68 13.56 -26.76
C LEU A 227 -9.42 12.61 -27.72
N ALA A 228 -9.34 11.29 -27.52
CA ALA A 228 -10.07 10.32 -28.33
C ALA A 228 -11.58 10.59 -28.33
N ARG A 229 -12.14 10.95 -27.17
CA ARG A 229 -13.54 11.37 -27.04
C ARG A 229 -13.84 12.63 -27.84
N SER A 230 -12.94 13.60 -27.81
CA SER A 230 -13.10 14.87 -28.55
C SER A 230 -13.00 14.67 -30.07
N LEU A 231 -12.26 13.66 -30.51
CA LEU A 231 -12.16 13.24 -31.91
C LEU A 231 -13.34 12.37 -32.37
N GLY A 232 -14.27 12.00 -31.46
CA GLY A 232 -15.45 11.21 -31.77
C GLY A 232 -15.21 9.70 -31.87
N HIS A 233 -14.11 9.19 -31.34
CA HIS A 233 -13.84 7.76 -31.30
C HIS A 233 -14.64 7.03 -30.22
N ASP A 234 -14.91 5.75 -30.47
CA ASP A 234 -15.36 4.81 -29.45
C ASP A 234 -14.22 4.51 -28.46
N LEU A 235 -14.46 4.77 -27.18
CA LEU A 235 -13.45 4.65 -26.14
C LEU A 235 -13.14 3.20 -25.77
N GLU A 236 -14.11 2.29 -25.91
CA GLU A 236 -13.89 0.86 -25.65
C GLU A 236 -12.91 0.30 -26.69
N MET A 237 -13.18 0.55 -27.97
CA MET A 237 -12.25 0.21 -29.06
C MET A 237 -10.86 0.84 -28.86
N ILE A 238 -10.77 2.09 -28.42
CA ILE A 238 -9.47 2.74 -28.14
C ILE A 238 -8.73 2.04 -27.00
N CYS A 239 -9.42 1.67 -25.92
CA CYS A 239 -8.82 0.90 -24.82
C CYS A 239 -8.31 -0.47 -25.29
N GLU A 240 -9.05 -1.17 -26.16
CA GLU A 240 -8.60 -2.43 -26.77
C GLU A 240 -7.31 -2.23 -27.57
N VAL A 241 -7.24 -1.20 -28.43
CA VAL A 241 -6.02 -0.87 -29.19
C VAL A 241 -4.86 -0.53 -28.24
N PHE A 242 -5.08 0.28 -27.20
CA PHE A 242 -4.04 0.60 -26.23
C PHE A 242 -3.51 -0.65 -25.52
N SER A 243 -4.38 -1.59 -25.16
CA SER A 243 -4.00 -2.83 -24.45
C SER A 243 -3.05 -3.73 -25.26
N GLN A 244 -3.09 -3.64 -26.59
CA GLN A 244 -2.30 -4.47 -27.50
C GLN A 244 -1.03 -3.77 -28.02
N THR A 245 -0.77 -2.53 -27.61
CA THR A 245 0.33 -1.71 -28.14
C THR A 245 1.26 -1.21 -27.03
N GLY A 246 2.27 -0.41 -27.38
CA GLY A 246 3.14 0.25 -26.42
C GLY A 246 2.44 1.25 -25.48
N ALA A 247 1.17 1.55 -25.73
CA ALA A 247 0.33 2.35 -24.83
C ALA A 247 -0.21 1.55 -23.63
N ASN A 248 -0.05 0.22 -23.62
CA ASN A 248 -0.55 -0.62 -22.53
C ASN A 248 0.14 -0.28 -21.20
N SER A 249 -0.64 -0.26 -20.12
CA SER A 249 -0.15 -0.14 -18.75
C SER A 249 -1.13 -0.79 -17.78
N ARG A 250 -0.65 -1.12 -16.57
CA ARG A 250 -1.54 -1.61 -15.50
C ARG A 250 -2.66 -0.61 -15.16
N VAL A 251 -2.42 0.68 -15.36
CA VAL A 251 -3.41 1.75 -15.13
C VAL A 251 -4.53 1.70 -16.17
N LEU A 252 -4.25 1.34 -17.43
CA LEU A 252 -5.28 1.12 -18.44
C LEU A 252 -6.27 0.03 -17.97
N GLU A 253 -5.75 -1.08 -17.44
CA GLU A 253 -6.56 -2.19 -16.96
C GLU A 253 -7.40 -1.85 -15.72
N THR A 254 -6.93 -0.92 -14.87
CA THR A 254 -7.58 -0.64 -13.57
C THR A 254 -8.43 0.61 -13.55
N ASP A 255 -8.15 1.60 -14.40
CA ASP A 255 -8.71 2.94 -14.28
C ASP A 255 -9.52 3.38 -15.50
N ALA A 256 -9.36 2.74 -16.66
CA ALA A 256 -9.98 3.22 -17.90
C ALA A 256 -11.51 3.19 -17.83
N GLU A 257 -12.09 2.12 -17.28
CA GLU A 257 -13.53 1.99 -17.08
C GLU A 257 -14.06 3.10 -16.17
N ASP A 258 -13.42 3.34 -15.03
CA ASP A 258 -13.76 4.43 -14.10
C ASP A 258 -13.71 5.80 -14.80
N MET A 259 -12.68 6.05 -15.63
CA MET A 259 -12.55 7.29 -16.39
C MET A 259 -13.69 7.49 -17.41
N ILE A 260 -14.10 6.41 -18.08
CA ILE A 260 -15.18 6.44 -19.08
C ILE A 260 -16.53 6.63 -18.38
N ALA A 261 -16.81 5.82 -17.36
CA ALA A 261 -18.08 5.77 -16.63
C ALA A 261 -18.27 6.91 -15.62
N ARG A 262 -17.18 7.60 -15.23
CA ARG A 262 -17.13 8.62 -14.16
C ARG A 262 -17.33 8.05 -12.75
N GLU A 263 -16.93 6.81 -12.55
CA GLU A 263 -17.09 6.07 -11.29
C GLU A 263 -15.80 6.11 -10.47
N HIS A 264 -15.49 7.27 -9.92
CA HIS A 264 -14.22 7.53 -9.22
C HIS A 264 -14.26 7.18 -7.72
N ASP A 265 -14.80 6.02 -7.38
CA ASP A 265 -14.83 5.54 -6.00
C ASP A 265 -13.40 5.39 -5.47
N CYS A 266 -13.15 6.00 -4.31
CA CYS A 266 -11.79 6.26 -3.86
C CYS A 266 -11.11 5.01 -3.28
N TRP A 267 -10.16 4.46 -4.06
CA TRP A 267 -9.21 3.43 -3.64
C TRP A 267 -7.82 4.01 -3.39
N PHE A 268 -7.39 4.96 -4.22
CA PHE A 268 -6.17 5.74 -4.05
C PHE A 268 -6.45 7.20 -4.43
N SER A 269 -6.64 8.05 -3.42
CA SER A 269 -7.13 9.42 -3.63
C SER A 269 -6.17 10.27 -4.46
N ALA A 270 -6.71 11.24 -5.20
CA ALA A 270 -5.92 12.25 -5.89
C ALA A 270 -5.02 13.05 -4.93
N ALA A 271 -5.47 13.30 -3.69
CA ALA A 271 -4.65 13.92 -2.66
C ALA A 271 -3.43 13.04 -2.27
N HIS A 272 -3.60 11.72 -2.21
CA HIS A 272 -2.47 10.80 -2.01
C HIS A 272 -1.55 10.73 -3.24
N ALA A 273 -2.11 10.77 -4.45
CA ALA A 273 -1.33 10.83 -5.69
C ALA A 273 -0.47 12.11 -5.76
N ALA A 274 -1.02 13.28 -5.41
CA ALA A 274 -0.28 14.53 -5.28
C ALA A 274 0.87 14.40 -4.28
N LYS A 275 0.59 13.92 -3.06
CA LYS A 275 1.59 13.71 -2.00
C LYS A 275 2.72 12.78 -2.45
N ASP A 276 2.39 11.63 -3.06
CA ASP A 276 3.39 10.66 -3.49
C ASP A 276 4.24 11.16 -4.67
N SER A 277 3.65 11.93 -5.59
CA SER A 277 4.40 12.62 -6.66
C SER A 277 5.35 13.68 -6.09
N GLY A 278 4.94 14.36 -5.01
CA GLY A 278 5.79 15.28 -4.26
C GLY A 278 6.99 14.60 -3.58
N ILE A 279 6.84 13.36 -3.11
CA ILE A 279 7.97 12.56 -2.60
C ILE A 279 8.98 12.30 -3.72
N ALA A 280 8.51 11.87 -4.90
CA ALA A 280 9.37 11.64 -6.05
C ALA A 280 10.10 12.91 -6.51
N ALA A 281 9.39 14.05 -6.57
CA ALA A 281 9.98 15.36 -6.85
C ALA A 281 11.08 15.74 -5.84
N GLY A 282 10.84 15.48 -4.55
CA GLY A 282 11.83 15.69 -3.49
C GLY A 282 13.10 14.87 -3.69
N LEU A 283 12.96 13.60 -4.07
CA LEU A 283 14.09 12.71 -4.38
C LEU A 283 14.86 13.19 -5.60
N ALA A 284 14.17 13.60 -6.66
CA ALA A 284 14.78 14.12 -7.88
C ALA A 284 15.56 15.40 -7.62
N LYS A 285 15.00 16.34 -6.84
CA LYS A 285 15.68 17.57 -6.42
C LYS A 285 16.98 17.27 -5.67
N ALA A 286 16.97 16.30 -4.76
CA ALA A 286 18.18 15.87 -4.04
C ALA A 286 19.25 15.27 -4.96
N LYS A 287 18.85 14.73 -6.11
CA LYS A 287 19.73 14.18 -7.16
C LYS A 287 20.01 15.15 -8.31
N LYS A 288 19.49 16.38 -8.24
CA LYS A 288 19.61 17.40 -9.30
C LYS A 288 19.04 16.92 -10.66
N LEU A 289 17.98 16.11 -10.63
CA LEU A 289 17.26 15.66 -11.82
C LEU A 289 16.02 16.53 -12.05
N GLN A 290 15.67 16.71 -13.33
CA GLN A 290 14.42 17.35 -13.74
C GLN A 290 13.44 16.26 -14.18
N LEU A 291 12.21 16.30 -13.66
CA LEU A 291 11.19 15.30 -13.95
C LEU A 291 9.93 15.97 -14.54
N PRO A 292 9.99 16.49 -15.77
CA PRO A 292 8.90 17.30 -16.33
C PRO A 292 7.55 16.58 -16.36
N LEU A 293 7.54 15.26 -16.60
CA LEU A 293 6.31 14.46 -16.60
C LEU A 293 5.73 14.30 -15.18
N ASN A 294 6.58 14.11 -14.16
CA ASN A 294 6.12 14.06 -12.78
C ASN A 294 5.53 15.41 -12.36
N ASP A 295 6.22 16.51 -12.69
CA ASP A 295 5.79 17.85 -12.32
C ASP A 295 4.42 18.19 -12.95
N ALA A 296 4.22 17.81 -14.22
CA ALA A 296 2.94 17.96 -14.91
C ALA A 296 1.83 17.11 -14.27
N ALA A 297 2.10 15.83 -14.00
CA ALA A 297 1.12 14.94 -13.36
C ALA A 297 0.76 15.42 -11.95
N GLN A 298 1.76 15.79 -11.14
CA GLN A 298 1.55 16.34 -9.80
C GLN A 298 0.68 17.61 -9.84
N ALA A 299 0.95 18.53 -10.76
CA ALA A 299 0.17 19.76 -10.89
C ALA A 299 -1.32 19.50 -11.19
N GLN A 300 -1.64 18.44 -11.93
CA GLN A 300 -3.03 18.05 -12.16
C GLN A 300 -3.70 17.50 -10.88
N TYR A 301 -3.01 16.67 -10.11
CA TYR A 301 -3.54 16.20 -8.82
C TYR A 301 -3.68 17.33 -7.79
N ASP A 302 -2.72 18.25 -7.72
CA ASP A 302 -2.81 19.45 -6.89
C ASP A 302 -4.03 20.31 -7.29
N ARG A 303 -4.30 20.41 -8.60
CA ARG A 303 -5.50 21.08 -9.12
C ARG A 303 -6.79 20.38 -8.68
N MET A 304 -6.84 19.04 -8.66
CA MET A 304 -8.00 18.31 -8.12
C MET A 304 -8.25 18.64 -6.64
N VAL A 305 -7.18 18.70 -5.83
CA VAL A 305 -7.26 19.11 -4.43
C VAL A 305 -7.81 20.54 -4.31
N ALA A 306 -7.28 21.48 -5.10
CA ALA A 306 -7.72 22.87 -5.11
C ALA A 306 -9.20 23.04 -5.53
N LEU A 307 -9.70 22.16 -6.40
CA LEU A 307 -11.11 22.14 -6.83
C LEU A 307 -12.04 21.42 -5.82
N GLY A 308 -11.50 20.87 -4.73
CA GLY A 308 -12.26 20.16 -3.71
C GLY A 308 -12.71 18.75 -4.11
N ILE A 309 -12.06 18.16 -5.12
CA ILE A 309 -12.27 16.78 -5.59
C ILE A 309 -11.05 15.88 -5.31
N GLY A 310 -10.15 16.30 -4.42
CA GLY A 310 -8.95 15.54 -4.03
C GLY A 310 -9.23 14.17 -3.38
N GLU A 311 -10.46 13.97 -2.89
CA GLU A 311 -10.91 12.70 -2.29
C GLU A 311 -11.40 11.67 -3.32
N LEU A 312 -11.58 12.05 -4.60
CA LEU A 312 -11.84 11.09 -5.66
C LEU A 312 -10.62 10.18 -5.86
N ASP A 313 -10.83 9.00 -6.44
CA ASP A 313 -9.70 8.20 -6.92
C ASP A 313 -8.82 9.01 -7.88
N LYS A 314 -7.53 8.65 -8.00
CA LYS A 314 -6.61 9.22 -9.00
C LYS A 314 -7.17 9.16 -10.42
N SER A 315 -8.04 8.20 -10.76
CA SER A 315 -8.74 8.13 -12.06
C SER A 315 -9.63 9.37 -12.31
N GLY A 316 -10.05 10.06 -11.24
CA GLY A 316 -10.81 11.31 -11.28
C GLY A 316 -10.07 12.47 -11.95
N ILE A 317 -8.78 12.33 -12.24
CA ILE A 317 -8.03 13.28 -13.07
C ILE A 317 -8.67 13.47 -14.46
N ALA A 318 -9.42 12.47 -14.95
CA ALA A 318 -10.22 12.56 -16.17
C ALA A 318 -11.28 13.67 -16.13
N GLU A 319 -11.77 14.07 -14.95
CA GLU A 319 -12.70 15.18 -14.77
C GLU A 319 -12.08 16.56 -15.08
N LEU A 320 -10.74 16.64 -15.16
CA LEU A 320 -10.03 17.83 -15.60
C LEU A 320 -9.87 17.92 -17.12
N THR A 321 -9.99 16.80 -17.83
CA THR A 321 -9.51 16.65 -19.21
C THR A 321 -10.62 16.35 -20.22
N PHE A 322 -11.60 15.52 -19.86
CA PHE A 322 -12.66 15.13 -20.79
C PHE A 322 -13.57 16.32 -21.15
N PRO A 323 -14.00 16.44 -22.43
CA PRO A 323 -14.86 17.53 -22.86
C PRO A 323 -16.19 17.54 -22.12
N GLY A 324 -16.65 18.73 -21.72
CA GLY A 324 -17.92 18.89 -20.99
C GLY A 324 -17.88 18.42 -19.53
N ARG A 325 -16.73 17.97 -19.02
CA ARG A 325 -16.52 17.74 -17.60
C ARG A 325 -15.91 18.99 -16.98
N ALA A 326 -16.36 19.32 -15.79
CA ALA A 326 -15.71 20.32 -14.98
C ALA A 326 -15.38 19.62 -13.67
N GLY A 327 -14.08 19.51 -13.33
CA GLY A 327 -13.60 19.08 -12.02
C GLY A 327 -14.17 19.87 -10.83
N SER A 328 -15.13 20.76 -11.07
CA SER A 328 -15.99 21.38 -10.07
C SER A 328 -17.32 21.87 -10.67
N GLU A 329 -18.14 21.04 -11.32
CA GLU A 329 -19.58 21.36 -11.36
C GLU A 329 -20.15 21.20 -9.95
N LYS A 330 -19.88 22.23 -9.14
CA LYS A 330 -20.32 22.48 -7.76
C LYS A 330 -21.62 21.76 -7.48
N LYS A 331 -21.66 21.02 -6.36
CA LYS A 331 -22.62 21.07 -5.21
C LYS A 331 -23.85 22.03 -5.27
N LYS A 332 -24.36 22.46 -6.42
CA LYS A 332 -25.51 23.34 -6.63
C LYS A 332 -26.84 22.58 -6.56
N LYS A 333 -26.83 21.24 -6.59
CA LYS A 333 -28.07 20.45 -6.43
C LYS A 333 -28.44 20.13 -4.96
N LYS A 334 -27.52 20.20 -3.99
CA LYS A 334 -27.86 19.92 -2.57
C LYS A 334 -28.40 21.14 -1.80
N SER A 335 -28.21 22.37 -2.27
CA SER A 335 -28.78 23.59 -1.65
C SER A 335 -30.10 24.06 -2.28
N ALA A 336 -30.38 23.71 -3.55
CA ALA A 336 -31.65 24.04 -4.21
C ALA A 336 -32.82 23.14 -3.76
N LYS A 337 -32.57 21.88 -3.36
CA LYS A 337 -33.60 20.98 -2.81
C LYS A 337 -33.97 21.26 -1.35
N LYS A 338 -33.15 22.01 -0.60
CA LYS A 338 -33.45 22.39 0.80
C LYS A 338 -34.24 23.70 0.93
N LYS A 339 -34.33 24.50 -0.14
CA LYS A 339 -35.13 25.75 -0.18
C LYS A 339 -36.49 25.60 -0.88
N SER A 340 -36.76 24.48 -1.55
CA SER A 340 -38.03 24.23 -2.26
C SER A 340 -39.01 23.31 -1.49
N GLY A 341 -38.61 22.73 -0.36
CA GLY A 341 -39.48 21.87 0.48
C GLY A 341 -40.21 22.60 1.62
N LYS A 342 -40.15 23.94 1.68
CA LYS A 342 -40.93 24.76 2.61
C LYS A 342 -41.66 25.85 1.83
N LYS A 343 -42.75 25.48 1.15
CA LYS A 343 -43.92 26.34 0.92
C LYS A 343 -45.02 25.56 0.21
N LYS A 344 -46.18 25.55 0.88
CA LYS A 344 -47.50 25.01 0.53
C LYS A 344 -47.67 23.52 0.80
#